data_AF-A0AA42IHU1-F1
#
_entry.id   AF-A0AA42IHU1-F1
#
_cell.length_a   1.000
_cell.length_b   1.000
_cell.length_c   1.000
_cell.angle_alpha   90.00
_cell.angle_beta   90.00
_cell.angle_gamma   90.00
#
_symmetry.space_group_name_H-M   'P 1'
#
loop_
_entity.id
_entity.type
_entity.pdbx_description
1 polymer ?
#
loop_
_entity_poly.entity_id
_entity_poly.type
_entity_poly.pdbx_seq_one_letter_code
_entity_poly.pdbx_strand_id
1 'polypeptide(L)'
;PLRTKVKTVVEVVKRYQKTDPALLLELAKIGNNINQIARALNIIKNADPQEQRKLDILKIFLVLKAIQIELEGIFPALPKISRQSQERLQKQLKDLQLEEEKTTAEPKSIDLAEVDESAY
;
A
#
# COMPACT_ATOMS: atom_id res chain seq x y z
N PRO A 1 -2.76 7.57 -32.97
CA PRO A 1 -1.55 6.97 -32.36
C PRO A 1 -1.92 5.97 -31.24
N LEU A 2 -1.97 4.67 -31.56
CA LEU A 2 -2.36 3.60 -30.61
C LEU A 2 -1.51 2.34 -30.91
N ARG A 3 -0.24 2.30 -30.48
CA ARG A 3 0.61 1.11 -30.72
C ARG A 3 1.46 0.62 -29.54
N THR A 4 1.37 1.25 -28.38
CA THR A 4 2.38 0.98 -27.32
C THR A 4 1.93 -0.02 -26.25
N LYS A 5 0.63 -0.22 -25.99
CA LYS A 5 0.17 -1.16 -24.94
C LYS A 5 0.08 -2.62 -25.37
N VAL A 6 -0.19 -2.89 -26.65
CA VAL A 6 -0.40 -4.26 -27.15
C VAL A 6 0.90 -5.06 -27.18
N LYS A 7 2.02 -4.41 -27.56
CA LYS A 7 3.32 -5.08 -27.72
C LYS A 7 3.82 -5.66 -26.40
N THR A 8 3.68 -4.93 -25.30
CA THR A 8 4.12 -5.35 -23.96
C THR A 8 3.31 -6.53 -23.44
N VAL A 9 1.97 -6.54 -23.62
CA VAL A 9 1.11 -7.64 -23.18
C VAL A 9 1.45 -8.93 -23.94
N VAL A 10 1.67 -8.84 -25.26
CA VAL A 10 2.02 -9.99 -26.09
C VAL A 10 3.39 -10.58 -25.71
N GLU A 11 4.37 -9.74 -25.39
CA GLU A 11 5.70 -10.20 -24.95
C GLU A 11 5.66 -10.91 -23.60
N VAL A 12 4.86 -10.40 -22.67
CA VAL A 12 4.63 -11.01 -21.35
C VAL A 12 3.94 -12.37 -21.50
N VAL A 13 2.90 -12.46 -22.34
CA VAL A 13 2.22 -13.74 -22.65
C VAL A 13 3.19 -14.75 -23.27
N LYS A 14 4.04 -14.33 -24.23
CA LYS A 14 5.04 -15.21 -24.85
C LYS A 14 6.10 -15.72 -23.86
N ARG A 15 6.47 -14.94 -22.84
CA ARG A 15 7.41 -15.40 -21.78
C ARG A 15 6.79 -16.51 -20.93
N TYR A 16 5.51 -16.42 -20.61
CA TYR A 16 4.82 -17.39 -19.77
C TYR A 16 4.29 -18.61 -20.53
N GLN A 17 4.18 -18.57 -21.86
CA GLN A 17 3.79 -19.73 -22.69
C GLN A 17 4.71 -20.96 -22.52
N LYS A 18 5.96 -20.78 -22.04
CA LYS A 18 6.90 -21.87 -21.77
C LYS A 18 6.80 -22.43 -20.34
N THR A 19 5.97 -21.84 -19.48
CA THR A 19 5.78 -22.23 -18.08
C THR A 19 4.52 -23.08 -17.95
N ASP A 20 4.53 -24.08 -17.06
CA ASP A 20 3.37 -24.92 -16.78
C ASP A 20 2.11 -24.07 -16.46
N PRO A 21 1.01 -24.22 -17.23
CA PRO A 21 -0.24 -23.50 -17.00
C PRO A 21 -0.82 -23.69 -15.59
N ALA A 22 -0.66 -24.87 -14.98
CA ALA A 22 -1.16 -25.13 -13.64
C ALA A 22 -0.42 -24.29 -12.60
N LEU A 23 0.91 -24.20 -12.71
CA LEU A 23 1.74 -23.33 -11.88
C LEU A 23 1.37 -21.86 -12.04
N LEU A 24 1.15 -21.39 -13.27
CA LEU A 24 0.73 -20.00 -13.52
C LEU A 24 -0.62 -19.67 -12.87
N LEU A 25 -1.55 -20.62 -12.89
CA LEU A 25 -2.86 -20.45 -12.25
C LEU A 25 -2.71 -20.29 -10.73
N GLU A 26 -1.89 -21.12 -10.09
CA GLU A 26 -1.66 -21.02 -8.64
C GLU A 26 -0.95 -19.71 -8.26
N LEU A 27 0.06 -19.30 -9.03
CA LEU A 27 0.71 -17.99 -8.83
C LEU A 27 -0.26 -16.82 -9.05
N ALA A 28 -1.17 -16.93 -10.02
CA ALA A 28 -2.20 -15.92 -10.26
C ALA A 28 -3.18 -15.81 -9.08
N LYS A 29 -3.59 -16.94 -8.48
CA LYS A 29 -4.42 -16.97 -7.27
C LYS A 29 -3.71 -16.30 -6.09
N ILE A 30 -2.43 -16.64 -5.86
CA ILE A 30 -1.60 -16.02 -4.81
C ILE A 30 -1.51 -14.50 -5.03
N GLY A 31 -1.19 -14.07 -6.26
CA GLY A 31 -1.11 -12.65 -6.59
C GLY A 31 -2.43 -11.90 -6.41
N ASN A 32 -3.56 -12.55 -6.72
CA ASN A 32 -4.89 -11.97 -6.50
C ASN A 32 -5.19 -11.78 -5.02
N ASN A 33 -4.88 -12.78 -4.19
CA ASN A 33 -5.05 -12.69 -2.73
C ASN A 33 -4.22 -11.54 -2.14
N ILE A 34 -2.94 -11.41 -2.56
CA ILE A 34 -2.07 -10.31 -2.12
C ILE A 34 -2.66 -8.94 -2.52
N ASN A 35 -3.19 -8.82 -3.74
CA ASN A 35 -3.83 -7.60 -4.21
C ASN A 35 -5.11 -7.26 -3.43
N GLN A 36 -5.89 -8.26 -3.02
CA GLN A 36 -7.06 -8.05 -2.16
C GLN A 36 -6.66 -7.57 -0.78
N ILE A 37 -5.62 -8.16 -0.17
CA ILE A 37 -5.09 -7.72 1.12
C ILE A 37 -4.62 -6.26 1.02
N ALA A 38 -3.85 -5.91 -0.01
CA ALA A 38 -3.38 -4.54 -0.22
C ALA A 38 -4.54 -3.54 -0.33
N ARG A 39 -5.63 -3.91 -1.04
CA ARG A 39 -6.84 -3.07 -1.15
C ARG A 39 -7.56 -2.92 0.18
N ALA A 40 -7.75 -4.01 0.92
CA ALA A 40 -8.38 -3.98 2.23
C ALA A 40 -7.60 -3.05 3.18
N LEU A 41 -6.28 -3.19 3.23
CA LEU A 41 -5.42 -2.32 4.03
C LEU A 41 -5.48 -0.86 3.60
N ASN A 42 -5.54 -0.59 2.29
CA ASN A 42 -5.66 0.78 1.81
C ASN A 42 -7.03 1.40 2.15
N ILE A 43 -8.12 0.62 2.12
CA ILE A 43 -9.44 1.10 2.56
C ILE A 43 -9.39 1.44 4.05
N ILE A 44 -8.84 0.54 4.87
CA ILE A 44 -8.74 0.74 6.32
C ILE A 44 -7.86 1.94 6.68
N LYS A 45 -6.70 2.11 6.00
CA LYS A 45 -5.81 3.27 6.19
C LYS A 45 -6.57 4.61 6.07
N ASN A 46 -7.56 4.66 5.18
CA ASN A 46 -8.33 5.87 4.90
C ASN A 46 -9.72 5.87 5.59
N ALA A 47 -10.02 4.88 6.42
CA ALA A 47 -11.27 4.79 7.16
C ALA A 47 -11.28 5.72 8.39
N ASP A 48 -12.43 5.89 9.03
CA ASP A 48 -12.55 6.71 10.24
C ASP A 48 -11.63 6.21 11.38
N PRO A 49 -11.09 7.10 12.24
CA PRO A 49 -10.17 6.72 13.31
C PRO A 49 -10.70 5.69 14.32
N GLN A 50 -12.02 5.55 14.43
CA GLN A 50 -12.65 4.52 15.26
C GLN A 50 -12.60 3.14 14.59
N GLU A 51 -12.77 3.06 13.27
CA GLU A 51 -12.64 1.83 12.50
C GLU A 51 -11.18 1.38 12.40
N GLN A 52 -10.24 2.33 12.26
CA GLN A 52 -8.81 2.02 12.27
C GLN A 52 -8.36 1.33 13.56
N ARG A 53 -8.87 1.77 14.72
CA ARG A 53 -8.53 1.23 16.03
C ARG A 53 -9.02 -0.20 16.29
N LYS A 54 -10.01 -0.67 15.54
CA LYS A 54 -10.46 -2.07 15.61
C LYS A 54 -9.43 -3.03 15.03
N LEU A 55 -8.47 -2.51 14.27
CA LEU A 55 -7.49 -3.29 13.57
C LEU A 55 -6.17 -3.35 14.33
N ASP A 56 -5.69 -4.57 14.57
CA ASP A 56 -4.38 -4.81 15.14
C ASP A 56 -3.33 -4.87 14.01
N ILE A 57 -2.78 -3.70 13.66
CA ILE A 57 -1.80 -3.55 12.57
C ILE A 57 -0.56 -4.43 12.81
N LEU A 58 -0.13 -4.60 14.06
CA LEU A 58 1.03 -5.43 14.41
C LEU A 58 0.76 -6.91 14.10
N LYS A 59 -0.42 -7.42 14.44
CA LYS A 59 -0.80 -8.80 14.07
C LYS A 59 -0.85 -8.99 12.56
N ILE A 60 -1.40 -8.03 11.81
CA ILE A 60 -1.41 -8.10 10.35
C ILE A 60 0.00 -8.13 9.80
N PHE A 61 0.88 -7.27 10.30
CA PHE A 61 2.27 -7.25 9.90
C PHE A 61 2.96 -8.60 10.15
N LEU A 62 2.74 -9.22 11.31
CA LEU A 62 3.29 -10.53 11.64
C LEU A 62 2.82 -11.62 10.67
N VAL A 63 1.51 -11.65 10.35
CA VAL A 63 0.95 -12.61 9.38
C VAL A 63 1.55 -12.40 7.99
N LEU A 64 1.62 -11.15 7.52
CA LEU A 64 2.23 -10.83 6.23
C LEU A 64 3.71 -11.21 6.19
N LYS A 65 4.42 -11.02 7.30
CA LYS A 65 5.84 -11.38 7.40
C LYS A 65 6.05 -12.89 7.40
N ALA A 66 5.19 -13.64 8.07
CA ALA A 66 5.20 -15.11 8.03
C ALA A 66 4.98 -15.63 6.59
N ILE A 67 3.96 -15.11 5.89
CA ILE A 67 3.72 -15.44 4.48
C ILE A 67 4.95 -15.13 3.62
N GLN A 68 5.60 -13.98 3.83
CA GLN A 68 6.82 -13.64 3.09
C GLN A 68 7.95 -14.65 3.36
N ILE A 69 8.20 -15.01 4.62
CA ILE A 69 9.26 -15.96 5.01
C ILE A 69 9.00 -17.34 4.39
N GLU A 70 7.76 -17.83 4.47
CA GLU A 70 7.37 -19.12 3.90
C GLU A 70 7.57 -19.13 2.37
N LEU A 71 7.20 -18.06 1.67
CA LEU A 71 7.43 -17.94 0.24
C LEU A 71 8.93 -17.84 -0.09
N GLU A 72 9.71 -17.08 0.68
CA GLU A 72 11.17 -16.97 0.50
C GLU A 72 11.90 -18.30 0.70
N GLY A 73 11.38 -19.21 1.54
CA GLY A 73 11.92 -20.55 1.69
C GLY A 73 11.73 -21.46 0.47
N ILE A 74 10.73 -21.15 -0.38
CA ILE A 74 10.38 -21.95 -1.57
C ILE A 74 11.01 -21.36 -2.83
N PHE A 75 11.10 -20.04 -2.93
CA PHE A 75 11.64 -19.37 -4.11
C PHE A 75 13.14 -19.10 -3.98
N PRO A 76 13.97 -19.45 -4.99
CA PRO A 76 15.32 -18.90 -5.05
C PRO A 76 15.24 -17.38 -5.04
N ALA A 77 16.23 -16.71 -4.43
CA ALA A 77 16.24 -15.26 -4.28
C ALA A 77 15.86 -14.58 -5.60
N LEU A 78 14.64 -14.04 -5.66
CA LEU A 78 14.17 -13.34 -6.84
C LEU A 78 15.06 -12.11 -7.03
N PRO A 79 15.50 -11.80 -8.26
CA PRO A 79 16.25 -10.58 -8.50
C PRO A 79 15.45 -9.40 -7.95
N LYS A 80 16.10 -8.51 -7.22
CA LYS A 80 15.45 -7.32 -6.65
C LYS A 80 15.00 -6.41 -7.80
N ILE A 81 13.78 -6.60 -8.29
CA ILE A 81 13.18 -5.71 -9.28
C ILE A 81 12.60 -4.52 -8.50
N SER A 82 13.37 -3.45 -8.39
CA SER A 82 12.83 -2.18 -7.89
C SER A 82 11.79 -1.67 -8.88
N ARG A 83 10.51 -1.88 -8.61
CA ARG A 83 9.41 -1.36 -9.44
C ARG A 83 9.25 0.16 -9.31
N GLN A 84 9.83 0.76 -8.27
CA GLN A 84 9.90 2.20 -8.08
C GLN A 84 11.32 2.70 -8.35
N SER A 85 11.44 3.80 -9.12
CA SER A 85 12.70 4.53 -9.23
C SER A 85 13.04 5.17 -7.88
N GLN A 86 14.34 5.35 -7.59
CA GLN A 86 14.79 6.06 -6.39
C GLN A 86 14.12 7.44 -6.25
N GLU A 87 13.90 8.13 -7.37
CA GLU A 87 13.20 9.42 -7.42
C GLU A 87 11.77 9.35 -6.86
N ARG A 88 11.03 8.27 -7.15
CA ARG A 88 9.67 8.09 -6.62
C ARG A 88 9.67 7.83 -5.12
N LEU A 89 10.64 7.06 -4.63
CA LEU A 89 10.82 6.81 -3.20
C LEU A 89 11.18 8.10 -2.45
N GLN A 90 12.12 8.89 -3.00
CA GLN A 90 12.49 10.19 -2.44
C GLN A 90 11.31 11.17 -2.41
N LYS A 91 10.49 11.19 -3.46
CA LYS A 91 9.29 12.02 -3.50
C LYS A 91 8.29 11.61 -2.41
N GLN A 92 8.00 10.31 -2.28
CA GLN A 92 7.10 9.82 -1.22
C GLN A 92 7.62 10.13 0.18
N LEU A 93 8.93 10.01 0.40
CA LEU A 93 9.56 10.37 1.68
C LEU A 93 9.37 11.85 1.98
N LYS A 94 9.59 12.71 0.99
CA LYS A 94 9.42 14.17 1.13
C LYS A 94 7.96 14.55 1.39
N ASP A 95 7.02 13.90 0.69
CA ASP A 95 5.58 14.13 0.87
C ASP A 95 5.13 13.75 2.30
N LEU A 96 5.65 12.65 2.85
CA LEU A 96 5.38 12.23 4.24
C LEU A 96 5.97 13.22 5.28
N GLN A 97 7.20 13.69 5.06
CA GLN A 97 7.83 14.69 5.93
C GLN A 97 7.05 16.01 5.95
N LEU A 98 6.50 16.41 4.80
CA LEU A 98 5.65 17.60 4.67
C LEU A 98 4.29 17.43 5.37
N GLU A 99 3.75 16.21 5.48
CA GLU A 99 2.51 15.93 6.22
C GLU A 99 2.74 15.97 7.75
N GLU A 100 3.88 15.48 8.23
CA GLU A 100 4.28 15.57 9.65
C GLU A 100 4.51 17.02 10.12
N GLU A 101 5.11 17.85 9.26
CA GLU A 101 5.36 19.26 9.58
C GLU A 101 4.06 20.09 9.64
N LYS A 102 3.11 19.81 8.75
CA LYS A 102 1.79 20.46 8.75
C LYS A 102 0.92 20.11 9.97
N THR A 103 1.02 18.87 10.44
CA THR A 103 0.24 18.41 11.60
C THR A 103 0.81 18.88 12.95
N THR A 104 2.09 19.26 12.98
CA THR A 104 2.78 19.76 14.18
C THR A 104 2.68 21.29 14.31
N ALA A 105 2.51 22.03 13.21
CA ALA A 105 2.58 23.49 13.19
C ALA A 105 1.23 24.23 13.40
N GLU A 106 0.08 23.54 13.44
CA GLU A 106 -1.20 24.18 13.72
C GLU A 106 -1.71 23.88 15.14
N PRO A 107 -1.38 24.72 16.16
CA PRO A 107 -2.31 24.86 17.27
C PRO A 107 -3.58 25.51 16.72
N LYS A 108 -4.70 24.78 16.72
CA LYS A 108 -6.02 25.41 16.54
C LYS A 108 -6.17 26.47 17.64
N SER A 109 -6.02 27.73 17.27
CA SER A 109 -6.47 28.87 18.07
C SER A 109 -7.96 28.67 18.34
N ILE A 110 -8.30 28.20 19.53
CA ILE A 110 -9.67 28.23 20.01
C ILE A 110 -9.88 29.69 20.40
N ASP A 111 -10.50 30.47 19.51
CA ASP A 111 -11.05 31.77 19.88
C ASP A 111 -12.15 31.50 20.93
N LEU A 112 -11.78 31.65 22.20
CA LEU A 112 -12.71 31.77 23.31
C LEU A 112 -13.43 33.10 23.14
N ALA A 113 -14.56 33.08 22.43
CA ALA A 113 -15.52 34.17 22.49
C ALA A 113 -16.02 34.26 23.94
N GLU A 114 -15.61 35.31 24.64
CA GLU A 114 -16.25 35.76 25.87
C GLU A 114 -17.72 36.03 25.57
N VAL A 115 -18.58 35.10 25.97
CA VAL A 115 -20.03 35.36 26.05
C VAL A 115 -20.23 36.13 27.33
N ASP A 116 -20.42 37.44 27.19
CA ASP A 116 -20.88 38.35 28.23
C ASP A 116 -22.27 37.91 28.72
N GLU A 117 -22.28 37.18 29.83
CA GLU A 117 -23.50 36.74 30.51
C GLU A 117 -23.92 37.85 31.51
N SER A 118 -24.38 38.97 30.97
CA SER A 118 -25.02 40.05 31.72
C SER A 118 -26.47 40.26 31.28
N ALA A 119 -27.32 39.26 31.50
CA ALA A 119 -28.76 39.43 31.74
C ALA A 119 -29.40 38.08 32.08
N TYR A 120 -29.63 37.82 33.37
CA TYR A 120 -30.94 37.43 33.94
C TYR A 120 -30.85 37.42 35.47
#